data_AF-A0A2P5EES8-F1
#
_entry.id   AF-A0A2P5EES8-F1
#
_cell.length_a   1.000
_cell.length_b   1.000
_cell.length_c   1.000
_cell.angle_alpha   90.00
_cell.angle_beta   90.00
_cell.angle_gamma   90.00
#
_symmetry.space_group_name_H-M   'P 1'
#
loop_
_entity.id
_entity.type
_entity.pdbx_description
1 polymer ?
#
loop_
_entity_poly.entity_id
_entity_poly.type
_entity_poly.pdbx_seq_one_letter_code
_entity_poly.pdbx_strand_id
1 'polypeptide(L)'
;MDDNFLIVYPLCNLFTVGTWKGYSVKKGPNYAPKRKKVATDSTRENLQMGEWKELEFKEYNFNAKGLPIDGGHLLLLLKARI
;
A
#
# COMPACT_ATOMS: atom_id res chain seq x y z
N MET A 1 18.05 -38.41 -1.36
CA MET A 1 17.93 -37.80 -2.71
C MET A 1 18.45 -36.40 -2.51
N ASP A 2 19.72 -36.26 -2.84
CA ASP A 2 20.60 -35.37 -2.10
C ASP A 2 20.65 -34.02 -2.81
N ASP A 3 20.52 -32.93 -2.04
CA ASP A 3 20.43 -31.54 -2.51
C ASP A 3 21.68 -31.03 -3.27
N ASN A 4 22.69 -31.89 -3.44
CA ASN A 4 23.97 -31.58 -4.07
C ASN A 4 23.94 -31.61 -5.61
N PHE A 5 22.84 -32.01 -6.24
CA PHE A 5 22.73 -32.07 -7.71
C PHE A 5 22.37 -30.72 -8.37
N LEU A 6 21.98 -29.71 -7.59
CA LEU A 6 21.55 -28.40 -8.10
C LEU A 6 22.68 -27.36 -8.20
N ILE A 7 23.92 -27.72 -7.83
CA ILE A 7 25.06 -26.78 -7.77
C ILE A 7 25.98 -26.88 -8.99
N VAL A 8 25.67 -27.77 -9.94
CA VAL A 8 26.41 -27.90 -11.20
C VAL A 8 25.50 -27.34 -12.32
N TYR A 9 26.01 -26.39 -13.09
CA TYR A 9 25.40 -25.73 -14.28
C TYR A 9 24.58 -24.44 -14.04
N PRO A 10 25.23 -23.25 -13.99
CA PRO A 10 24.55 -21.95 -13.90
C PRO A 10 23.96 -21.44 -15.24
N LEU A 11 23.60 -22.32 -16.19
CA LEU A 11 23.22 -21.92 -17.57
C LEU A 11 21.90 -22.53 -18.08
N CYS A 12 21.09 -23.16 -17.21
CA CYS A 12 19.74 -23.63 -17.58
C CYS A 12 18.66 -22.84 -16.84
N ASN A 13 18.07 -21.85 -17.51
CA ASN A 13 16.99 -21.00 -17.01
C ASN A 13 15.60 -21.69 -16.99
N LEU A 14 15.52 -23.02 -16.89
CA LEU A 14 14.25 -23.75 -17.03
C LEU A 14 13.54 -24.07 -15.69
N PHE A 15 14.21 -23.88 -14.56
CA PHE A 15 13.61 -24.06 -13.24
C PHE A 15 13.79 -22.80 -12.39
N THR A 16 12.68 -22.15 -12.09
CA THR A 16 12.61 -21.07 -11.10
C THR A 16 12.27 -21.69 -9.74
N VAL A 17 13.16 -21.55 -8.75
CA VAL A 17 12.85 -21.93 -7.37
C VAL A 17 11.81 -20.94 -6.80
N GLY A 18 10.57 -21.38 -6.68
CA GLY A 18 9.49 -20.59 -6.08
C GLY A 18 9.58 -20.65 -4.55
N THR A 19 9.77 -19.51 -3.90
CA THR A 19 9.74 -19.45 -2.42
C THR A 19 8.29 -19.34 -1.94
N TRP A 20 7.87 -20.29 -1.10
CA TRP A 20 6.56 -20.21 -0.44
C TRP A 20 6.69 -19.36 0.83
N LYS A 21 5.98 -18.23 0.87
CA LYS A 21 5.90 -17.36 2.05
C LYS A 21 4.61 -17.63 2.79
N GLY A 22 4.69 -18.43 3.86
CA GLY A 22 3.60 -18.62 4.81
C GLY A 22 3.72 -17.64 5.98
N TYR A 23 2.60 -17.07 6.41
CA TYR A 23 2.52 -16.23 7.60
C TYR A 23 1.70 -16.93 8.67
N SER A 24 2.25 -17.05 9.89
CA SER A 24 1.50 -17.50 11.07
C SER A 24 1.15 -16.27 11.91
N VAL A 25 -0.13 -15.90 11.94
CA VAL A 25 -0.60 -14.70 12.64
C VAL A 25 -1.24 -15.10 13.97
N LYS A 26 -0.79 -14.48 15.06
CA LYS A 26 -1.38 -14.61 16.40
C LYS A 26 -2.07 -13.30 16.79
N LYS A 27 -3.03 -13.38 17.71
CA LYS A 27 -3.69 -12.18 18.26
C LYS A 27 -2.67 -11.32 18.98
N GLY A 28 -2.45 -10.10 18.48
CA GLY A 28 -1.57 -9.11 19.11
C GLY A 28 -2.24 -8.39 20.28
N PRO A 29 -1.49 -7.56 21.02
CA PRO A 29 -2.00 -6.80 22.18
C PRO A 29 -3.17 -5.85 21.84
N ASN A 30 -3.22 -5.35 20.61
CA ASN A 30 -4.33 -4.51 20.10
C ASN A 30 -5.42 -5.31 19.37
N TYR A 31 -5.54 -6.62 19.63
CA TYR A 31 -6.59 -7.44 19.02
C TYR A 31 -7.98 -6.99 19.52
N ALA A 32 -8.76 -6.38 18.63
CA ALA A 32 -10.13 -5.99 18.89
C ALA A 32 -11.12 -6.97 18.20
N PRO A 33 -12.03 -7.63 18.92
CA PRO A 33 -13.05 -8.52 18.33
C PRO A 33 -14.00 -7.81 17.38
N LYS A 34 -14.19 -6.50 17.58
CA LYS A 34 -14.96 -5.62 16.71
C LYS A 34 -14.03 -4.56 16.13
N ARG A 35 -14.14 -4.31 14.83
CA ARG A 35 -13.35 -3.29 14.13
C ARG A 35 -13.73 -1.91 14.68
N LYS A 36 -12.78 -1.22 15.31
CA LYS A 36 -12.93 0.21 15.66
C LYS A 36 -12.98 1.01 14.36
N LYS A 37 -13.95 1.92 14.22
CA LYS A 37 -13.98 2.88 13.11
C LYS A 37 -13.00 4.00 13.44
N VAL A 38 -11.80 3.87 12.91
CA VAL A 38 -10.75 4.89 13.05
C VAL A 38 -11.12 6.09 12.17
N ALA A 39 -10.81 7.31 12.62
CA ALA A 39 -11.12 8.50 11.83
C ALA A 39 -10.32 8.48 10.52
N THR A 40 -11.01 8.78 9.41
CA THR A 40 -10.41 8.81 8.07
C THR A 40 -9.92 10.20 7.71
N ASP A 41 -10.71 11.21 8.06
CA ASP A 41 -10.39 12.62 7.82
C ASP A 41 -10.49 13.39 9.13
N SER A 42 -9.63 14.40 9.30
CA SER A 42 -9.73 15.34 10.40
C SER A 42 -10.85 16.32 10.12
N THR A 43 -11.94 16.26 10.89
CA THR A 43 -13.05 17.20 10.74
C THR A 43 -12.72 18.54 11.40
N ARG A 44 -13.41 19.61 11.00
CA ARG A 44 -13.13 20.98 11.48
C ARG A 44 -13.31 21.10 12.99
N GLU A 45 -14.25 20.34 13.54
CA GLU A 45 -14.58 20.27 14.96
C GLU A 45 -13.43 19.63 15.75
N ASN A 46 -12.82 18.56 15.22
CA ASN A 46 -11.66 17.89 15.84
C ASN A 46 -10.44 18.82 15.92
N LEU A 47 -10.28 19.69 14.92
CA LEU A 47 -9.22 20.71 14.91
C LEU A 47 -9.48 21.83 15.93
N GLN A 48 -10.74 22.27 16.05
CA GLN A 48 -11.13 23.32 16.99
C GLN A 48 -11.08 22.86 18.46
N MET A 49 -11.46 21.62 18.73
CA MET A 49 -11.46 21.05 20.09
C MET A 49 -10.09 20.52 20.52
N GLY A 50 -9.12 20.42 19.60
CA GLY A 50 -7.76 19.92 19.89
C GLY A 50 -7.66 18.39 19.99
N GLU A 51 -8.76 17.67 19.80
CA GLU A 51 -8.85 16.21 19.88
C GLU A 51 -8.10 15.48 18.73
N TRP A 52 -7.67 16.21 17.71
CA TRP A 52 -6.85 15.67 16.61
C TRP A 52 -5.52 15.04 17.06
N LYS A 53 -5.02 15.35 18.27
CA LYS A 53 -3.78 14.78 18.80
C LYS A 53 -3.94 13.39 19.41
N GLU A 54 -5.13 13.08 19.92
CA GLU A 54 -5.41 11.84 20.66
C GLU A 54 -6.16 10.82 19.80
N LEU A 55 -6.69 11.24 18.66
CA LEU A 55 -7.35 10.35 17.70
C LEU A 55 -6.34 9.44 16.98
N GLU A 56 -6.63 8.15 16.98
CA GLU A 56 -6.02 7.21 16.04
C GLU A 56 -6.59 7.50 14.64
N PHE A 57 -5.71 7.60 13.64
CA PHE A 57 -6.07 7.77 12.23
C PHE A 57 -5.78 6.50 11.42
N LYS A 58 -6.58 6.29 10.38
CA LYS A 58 -6.33 5.21 9.43
C LYS A 58 -5.03 5.51 8.66
N GLU A 59 -4.17 4.52 8.51
CA GLU A 59 -2.95 4.65 7.69
C GLU A 59 -3.31 5.04 6.24
N TYR A 60 -2.65 6.08 5.75
CA TYR A 60 -2.85 6.59 4.40
C TYR A 60 -2.03 5.77 3.40
N ASN A 61 -2.65 5.41 2.27
CA ASN A 61 -1.96 4.68 1.21
C ASN A 61 -1.24 5.65 0.26
N PHE A 62 0.04 5.93 0.53
CA PHE A 62 0.88 6.81 -0.29
C PHE A 62 1.18 6.27 -1.70
N ASN A 63 1.03 4.96 -1.93
CA ASN A 63 1.24 4.36 -3.24
C ASN A 63 0.01 4.49 -4.16
N ALA A 64 -1.13 4.98 -3.64
CA ALA A 64 -2.31 5.23 -4.44
C ALA A 64 -2.12 6.47 -5.31
N LYS A 65 -2.53 6.40 -6.58
CA LYS A 65 -2.72 7.60 -7.40
C LYS A 65 -3.86 8.42 -6.78
N GLY A 66 -3.60 9.69 -6.52
CA GLY A 66 -4.61 10.62 -5.99
C GLY A 66 -5.75 10.85 -6.99
N LEU A 67 -6.76 11.59 -6.54
CA LEU A 67 -7.82 12.05 -7.43
C LEU A 67 -7.23 12.93 -8.53
N PRO A 68 -7.60 12.72 -9.81
CA PRO A 68 -7.22 13.64 -10.86
C PRO A 68 -7.84 15.00 -10.58
N ILE A 69 -7.05 16.06 -10.70
CA ILE A 69 -7.54 17.44 -10.56
C ILE A 69 -8.27 17.78 -11.86
N ASP A 70 -9.47 18.34 -11.73
CA ASP A 70 -10.22 18.80 -12.90
C ASP A 70 -9.56 20.07 -13.47
N GLY A 71 -9.29 20.07 -14.77
CA GLY A 71 -8.54 21.12 -15.45
C GLY A 71 -8.98 21.26 -16.90
N GLY A 72 -8.87 22.48 -17.43
CA GLY A 72 -9.15 22.73 -18.84
C GLY A 72 -8.19 21.95 -19.74
N HIS A 73 -8.74 21.21 -20.70
CA HIS A 73 -7.95 20.46 -21.67
C HIS A 73 -7.75 21.30 -22.94
N LEU A 74 -6.51 21.57 -23.30
CA LEU A 74 -6.19 22.14 -24.60
C LEU A 74 -6.25 21.05 -25.68
N LEU A 75 -6.73 21.42 -26.87
CA LEU A 75 -6.67 20.54 -28.03
C LEU A 75 -5.20 20.18 -28.34
N LEU A 76 -4.91 18.89 -28.43
CA LEU A 76 -3.54 18.35 -28.61
C LEU A 76 -2.82 18.97 -29.82
N LEU A 77 -3.55 19.18 -30.93
CA LEU A 77 -3.03 19.82 -32.14
C LEU A 77 -2.70 21.30 -31.96
N LEU A 78 -3.39 22.00 -31.07
CA LEU A 78 -3.10 23.42 -30.78
C LEU A 78 -1.90 23.58 -29.85
N LYS A 79 -1.57 22.56 -29.04
CA LYS A 79 -0.41 22.56 -28.13
C LYS A 79 0.92 22.37 -28.85
N ALA A 80 0.94 21.68 -29.98
CA ALA A 80 2.16 21.35 -30.75
C ALA A 80 2.45 22.33 -31.91
N ARG A 81 1.72 23.45 -32.01
CA ARG A 81 1.90 24.48 -33.06
C ARG A 81 2.93 25.56 -32.71
N ILE A 82 3.78 25.33 -31.71
CA ILE A 82 4.98 26.14 -31.42
C ILE A 82 6.20 25.45 -32.00
#